data_AF-A0A8S0GSM9-F1
#
_entry.id   AF-A0A8S0GSM9-F1
#
_cell.length_a   1.000
_cell.length_b   1.000
_cell.length_c   1.000
_cell.angle_alpha   90.00
_cell.angle_beta   90.00
_cell.angle_gamma   90.00
#
_symmetry.space_group_name_H-M   'P 1'
#
loop_
_entity.id
_entity.type
_entity.pdbx_description
1 polymer ?
#
loop_
_entity_poly.entity_id
_entity_poly.type
_entity_poly.pdbx_seq_one_letter_code
_entity_poly.pdbx_strand_id
1 'polypeptide(L)' 'MRLLASPSTCIQFEPLSDDFKVEEQMPGYRWLRLQPDGRLETGVQRVEGYEFTIDYGSEGY' A
#
# COMPACT_ATOMS: atom_id res chain seq x y z
N MET A 1 14.48 14.01 -7.08
CA MET A 1 13.65 13.87 -5.86
C MET A 1 13.29 12.40 -5.70
N ARG A 2 13.44 11.81 -4.50
CA ARG A 2 13.02 10.42 -4.21
C ARG A 2 11.81 10.46 -3.29
N LEU A 3 10.69 9.90 -3.74
CA LEU A 3 9.47 9.76 -2.95
C LEU A 3 9.45 8.39 -2.26
N LEU A 4 9.28 8.36 -0.94
CA LEU A 4 9.19 7.15 -0.13
C LEU A 4 7.76 6.92 0.33
N ALA A 5 6.82 6.86 -0.61
CA ALA A 5 5.40 6.68 -0.31
C ALA A 5 5.12 5.31 0.32
N SER A 6 4.16 5.27 1.22
CA SER A 6 3.60 4.04 1.79
C SER A 6 2.30 3.69 1.05
N PRO A 7 1.97 2.39 0.91
CA PRO A 7 0.63 2.02 0.47
C PRO A 7 -0.43 2.43 1.51
N SER A 8 -1.67 2.55 1.08
CA SER A 8 -2.80 2.73 1.99
C SER A 8 -2.99 1.52 2.91
N THR A 9 -3.55 1.77 4.10
CA THR A 9 -3.80 0.75 5.11
C THR A 9 -5.17 0.07 5.00
N CYS A 10 -6.08 0.59 4.16
CA CYS A 10 -7.43 0.05 4.01
C CYS A 10 -7.76 -0.29 2.55
N ILE A 11 -7.88 0.72 1.69
CA ILE A 11 -8.13 0.58 0.25
C ILE A 11 -7.16 1.47 -0.52
N GLN A 12 -6.76 1.04 -1.70
CA GLN A 12 -5.92 1.81 -2.60
C GLN A 12 -6.55 1.82 -3.99
N PHE A 13 -6.51 2.95 -4.70
CA PHE A 13 -6.91 2.95 -6.11
C PHE A 13 -5.86 2.26 -6.96
N GLU A 14 -6.31 1.53 -7.97
CA GLU A 14 -5.42 0.89 -8.93
C GLU A 14 -4.56 1.95 -9.63
N PRO A 15 -3.22 1.88 -9.51
CA PRO A 15 -2.35 2.83 -10.18
C PRO A 15 -2.54 2.75 -11.71
N LEU A 16 -2.54 3.93 -12.36
CA LEU A 16 -2.65 4.04 -13.82
C LEU A 16 -3.99 3.52 -14.39
N SER A 17 -5.06 3.50 -13.59
CA SER A 17 -6.41 3.20 -14.06
C SER A 17 -7.11 4.47 -14.56
N ASP A 18 -7.67 4.41 -15.77
CA ASP A 18 -8.50 5.48 -16.34
C ASP A 18 -9.93 5.47 -15.75
N ASP A 19 -10.41 4.29 -15.37
CA ASP A 19 -11.69 4.07 -14.71
C ASP A 19 -11.53 3.94 -13.19
N PHE A 20 -12.62 4.20 -12.45
CA PHE A 20 -12.65 3.95 -11.01
C PHE A 20 -12.39 2.45 -10.74
N LYS A 21 -11.26 2.16 -10.11
CA LYS A 21 -10.85 0.80 -9.75
C LYS A 21 -10.08 0.81 -8.45
N VAL A 22 -10.44 -0.09 -7.54
CA VAL A 22 -9.72 -0.35 -6.30
C VAL A 22 -8.77 -1.52 -6.53
N GLU A 23 -7.53 -1.38 -6.07
CA GLU A 23 -6.50 -2.41 -6.12
C GLU A 23 -6.87 -3.56 -5.17
N GLU A 24 -6.77 -4.80 -5.64
CA GLU A 24 -7.06 -6.01 -4.83
C GLU A 24 -5.90 -6.42 -3.92
N GLN A 25 -4.78 -5.69 -3.96
CA GLN A 25 -3.61 -6.02 -3.18
C GLN A 25 -3.84 -5.72 -1.70
N MET A 26 -3.47 -6.67 -0.84
CA MET A 26 -3.57 -6.56 0.62
C MET A 26 -2.98 -5.23 1.13
N PRO A 27 -3.53 -4.63 2.19
CA PRO A 27 -2.91 -3.52 2.89
C PRO A 27 -1.45 -3.81 3.26
N GLY A 28 -0.67 -2.74 3.39
CA GLY A 28 0.74 -2.86 3.73
C GLY A 28 1.30 -1.64 4.43
N TYR A 29 2.60 -1.71 4.71
CA TYR A 29 3.36 -0.62 5.29
C TYR A 29 4.73 -0.54 4.62
N ARG A 30 5.34 0.64 4.68
CA ARG A 30 6.76 0.83 4.34
C ARG A 30 7.58 0.81 5.61
N TRP A 31 8.60 -0.04 5.66
CA TRP A 31 9.61 0.01 6.72
C TRP A 31 10.82 0.81 6.27
N LEU A 32 11.53 1.39 7.26
CA LEU A 32 12.78 2.13 7.08
C LEU A 32 13.81 1.56 8.07
N ARG A 33 15.01 1.26 7.59
CA ARG A 33 16.18 0.92 8.42
C ARG A 33 17.28 1.92 8.11
N LEU A 34 17.66 2.66 9.14
CA LEU A 34 18.69 3.70 9.09
C LEU A 34 20.00 3.10 9.56
N GLN A 35 21.01 3.13 8.69
CA GLN A 35 22.35 2.65 9.01
C GLN A 35 23.21 3.81 9.55
N PRO A 36 24.21 3.54 10.42
CA PRO A 36 25.07 4.57 10.99
C PRO A 36 25.88 5.37 9.96
N ASP A 37 26.12 4.82 8.77
CA ASP A 37 26.82 5.46 7.66
C ASP A 37 25.91 6.35 6.80
N GLY A 38 24.65 6.54 7.21
CA GLY A 38 23.66 7.34 6.49
C GLY A 38 22.93 6.59 5.38
N ARG A 39 23.19 5.29 5.17
CA ARG A 39 22.40 4.48 4.23
C ARG A 39 21.00 4.25 4.76
N LEU A 40 20.04 4.29 3.84
CA LEU A 40 18.65 3.94 4.08
C LEU A 40 18.29 2.66 3.33
N GLU A 41 17.90 1.64 4.08
CA GLU A 41 17.20 0.47 3.55
C GLU A 41 15.70 0.65 3.77
N THR A 42 14.90 0.29 2.77
CA THR A 42 13.44 0.42 2.86
C THR A 42 12.77 -0.57 1.92
N GLY A 43 11.62 -1.07 2.33
CA GLY A 43 10.76 -1.94 1.51
C GLY A 43 9.30 -1.75 1.89
N VAL A 44 8.41 -2.24 1.03
CA VAL A 44 6.98 -2.37 1.35
C VAL A 44 6.72 -3.81 1.74
N GLN A 45 6.00 -4.01 2.84
CA GLN A 45 5.52 -5.31 3.26
C GLN A 45 4.00 -5.29 3.29
N ARG A 46 3.39 -6.31 2.68
CA ARG A 46 1.94 -6.51 2.71
C ARG A 46 1.59 -7.51 3.82
N VAL A 47 0.40 -7.41 4.37
CA VAL A 47 -0.10 -8.33 5.39
C VAL A 47 -0.38 -9.69 4.73
N GLU A 48 0.13 -10.76 5.33
CA GLU A 48 -0.09 -12.15 4.89
C GLU A 48 -0.97 -12.89 5.90
N GLY A 49 -1.67 -13.95 5.46
CA GLY A 49 -2.46 -14.81 6.35
C GLY A 49 -3.83 -14.28 6.77
N TYR A 50 -4.33 -13.24 6.09
CA TYR A 50 -5.68 -12.70 6.27
C TYR A 50 -6.34 -12.52 4.89
N GLU A 51 -7.58 -12.97 4.74
CA GLU A 51 -8.38 -12.67 3.55
C GLU A 51 -9.08 -11.33 3.77
N PHE A 52 -8.64 -10.30 3.07
CA PHE A 52 -9.30 -9.01 3.06
C PHE A 52 -10.31 -8.98 1.92
N THR A 53 -11.59 -9.19 2.24
CA THR A 53 -12.68 -9.04 1.27
C THR A 53 -13.08 -7.57 1.24
N ILE A 54 -12.74 -6.88 0.15
CA ILE A 54 -13.24 -5.53 -0.11
C ILE A 54 -14.73 -5.65 -0.45
N ASP A 55 -15.60 -5.13 0.41
CA ASP A 55 -17.03 -5.03 0.11
C ASP A 55 -17.23 -3.86 -0.86
N TYR A 56 -17.42 -4.14 -2.15
CA TYR A 56 -17.68 -3.11 -3.15
C TYR A 56 -19.12 -2.55 -3.12
N GLY A 57 -19.98 -3.04 -2.22
CA GLY A 57 -21.41 -2.73 -2.17
C GLY A 57 -21.82 -1.55 -1.28
N SER A 58 -20.92 -0.97 -0.46
CA SER A 58 -21.27 0.24 0.29
C SER A 58 -21.35 1.45 -0.65
N GLU A 59 -22.49 2.13 -0.74
CA GLU A 59 -22.69 3.36 -1.54
C GLU A 59 -21.95 4.59 -0.97
N GLY A 60 -20.70 4.42 -0.52
CA GLY A 60 -19.91 5.42 0.18
C GLY A 60 -18.58 5.79 -0.48
N TYR A 61 -18.29 5.28 -1.68
CA TYR A 61 -17.08 5.57 -2.47
C TYR A 61 -17.42 5.99 -3.90
#